data_AF-A0AAW8BNT1-F1
#
_entry.id   AF-A0AAW8BNT1-F1
#
_cell.length_a   1.000
_cell.length_b   1.000
_cell.length_c   1.000
_cell.angle_alpha   90.00
_cell.angle_beta   90.00
_cell.angle_gamma   90.00
#
_symmetry.space_group_name_H-M   'P 1'
#
loop_
_entity.id
_entity.type
_entity.pdbx_description
1 polymer ?
#
loop_
_entity_poly.entity_id
_entity_poly.type
_entity_poly.pdbx_seq_one_letter_code
_entity_poly.pdbx_strand_id
1 'polypeptide(L)'
;MVTVIEHNPWHSVLTEGHASLVKARRVFRYLPSAPRCKLCNNPFGGPAGRVLAVAGFSPSRKNPNLCSRCCDALPAGGAEVDVAVLFADVRGSTALGQRGAATHFAALLNRFYGAATQTLLRHDAVIDKLIGDEVMAFFVRGISGPGYRSQAVAAGVELLEAVGYGSDRGPWLELGVAVNAGVAYVGNVGGAVVDFTALGDPVNVAARMQQHAAGGELLVAAGVADERVGTAPRRPLNLRGHAAPVDAFVLGAEPAPGWSNVQPAARSASSVRPASHSAPRMAPIPDASAS
;
A
#
# COMPACT_ATOMS: atom_id res chain seq x y z
N MET A 1 10.25 30.25 -24.75
CA MET A 1 9.46 29.01 -24.84
C MET A 1 9.09 28.63 -23.41
N VAL A 2 8.01 29.22 -22.90
CA VAL A 2 7.53 28.94 -21.53
C VAL A 2 6.81 27.61 -21.61
N THR A 3 7.40 26.57 -21.05
CA THR A 3 6.74 25.28 -20.87
C THR A 3 5.47 25.53 -20.06
N VAL A 4 4.32 25.40 -20.71
CA VAL A 4 3.04 25.31 -20.03
C VAL A 4 3.14 24.05 -19.18
N ILE A 5 3.37 24.22 -17.87
CA ILE A 5 3.25 23.13 -16.91
C ILE A 5 1.75 22.79 -16.90
N GLU A 6 1.37 21.76 -17.67
CA GLU A 6 0.05 21.15 -17.53
C GLU A 6 -0.12 20.80 -16.06
N HIS A 7 -1.05 21.47 -15.39
CA HIS A 7 -1.42 21.18 -14.01
C HIS A 7 -2.01 19.76 -13.98
N ASN A 8 -1.19 18.75 -13.72
CA ASN A 8 -1.67 17.40 -13.51
C ASN A 8 -2.44 17.37 -12.17
N PRO A 9 -3.78 17.23 -12.18
CA PRO A 9 -4.58 17.27 -10.96
C PRO A 9 -4.17 16.16 -9.98
N TRP A 10 -3.66 15.04 -10.48
CA TRP A 10 -3.15 13.94 -9.65
C TRP A 10 -2.00 14.37 -8.75
N HIS A 11 -1.03 15.12 -9.28
CA HIS A 11 0.11 15.54 -8.48
C HIS A 11 -0.33 16.38 -7.28
N SER A 12 -1.22 17.36 -7.51
CA SER A 12 -1.75 18.21 -6.43
C SER A 12 -2.52 17.39 -5.39
N VAL A 13 -3.36 16.45 -5.82
CA VAL A 13 -4.14 15.61 -4.90
C VAL A 13 -3.24 14.72 -4.04
N LEU A 14 -2.22 14.11 -4.64
CA LEU A 14 -1.33 13.17 -3.97
C LEU A 14 -0.29 13.86 -3.07
N THR A 15 0.03 15.13 -3.31
CA THR A 15 1.03 15.88 -2.55
C THR A 15 0.43 16.88 -1.56
N GLU A 16 -0.64 17.57 -1.94
CA GLU A 16 -1.30 18.63 -1.16
C GLU A 16 -2.67 18.20 -0.62
N GLY A 17 -3.23 17.09 -1.13
CA GLY A 17 -4.61 16.69 -0.89
C GLY A 17 -5.59 17.38 -1.85
N HIS A 18 -6.86 16.99 -1.79
CA HIS A 18 -7.89 17.60 -2.63
C HIS A 18 -8.24 19.04 -2.19
N ALA A 19 -7.52 20.05 -2.69
CA ALA A 19 -7.75 21.45 -2.35
C ALA A 19 -9.23 21.91 -2.50
N SER A 20 -9.93 21.43 -3.54
CA SER A 20 -11.35 21.71 -3.76
C SER A 20 -12.27 21.07 -2.72
N LEU A 21 -11.96 19.85 -2.26
CA LEU A 21 -12.73 19.16 -1.22
C LEU A 21 -12.34 19.64 0.19
N VAL A 22 -11.13 20.17 0.37
CA VAL A 22 -10.75 20.90 1.59
C VAL A 22 -11.62 22.13 1.77
N LYS A 23 -11.98 22.85 0.70
CA LYS A 23 -12.98 23.93 0.78
C LYS A 23 -14.36 23.41 1.19
N ALA A 24 -14.76 22.22 0.70
CA ALA A 24 -16.01 21.57 1.09
C ALA A 24 -16.06 21.21 2.59
N ARG A 25 -14.92 21.10 3.30
CA ARG A 25 -14.89 20.93 4.77
C ARG A 25 -15.71 22.00 5.48
N ARG A 26 -15.72 23.25 4.98
CA ARG A 26 -16.51 24.36 5.56
C ARG A 26 -18.00 24.11 5.50
N VAL A 27 -18.47 23.38 4.50
CA VAL A 27 -19.88 23.01 4.34
C VAL A 27 -20.18 21.75 5.15
N PHE A 28 -19.37 20.70 4.96
CA PHE A 28 -19.59 19.40 5.60
C PHE A 28 -19.46 19.42 7.13
N ARG A 29 -18.76 20.41 7.72
CA ARG A 29 -18.72 20.58 9.18
C ARG A 29 -20.09 20.82 9.82
N TYR A 30 -21.05 21.36 9.07
CA TYR A 30 -22.39 21.66 9.58
C TYR A 30 -23.35 20.48 9.47
N LEU A 31 -23.02 19.47 8.66
CA LEU A 31 -23.82 18.25 8.55
C LEU A 31 -23.47 17.36 9.75
N PRO A 32 -24.45 16.89 10.56
CA PRO A 32 -24.19 16.04 11.72
C PRO A 32 -23.79 14.61 11.30
N SER A 33 -23.38 13.80 12.28
CA SER A 33 -23.02 12.36 12.19
C SER A 33 -21.52 12.03 12.08
N ALA A 34 -21.17 10.87 12.61
CA ALA A 34 -19.89 10.19 12.48
C ALA A 34 -20.15 8.75 11.95
N PRO A 35 -19.13 8.02 11.44
CA PRO A 35 -17.76 8.44 11.16
C PRO A 35 -17.69 9.44 9.99
N ARG A 36 -16.53 10.07 9.77
CA ARG A 36 -16.31 11.09 8.74
C ARG A 36 -15.05 10.85 7.93
N CYS A 37 -15.05 11.32 6.69
CA CYS A 37 -13.86 11.39 5.86
C CYS A 37 -12.82 12.32 6.51
N LYS A 38 -11.60 11.82 6.73
CA LYS A 38 -10.49 12.58 7.31
C LYS A 38 -10.10 13.81 6.47
N LEU A 39 -10.19 13.72 5.14
CA LEU A 39 -9.73 14.75 4.21
C LEU A 39 -10.78 15.84 3.91
N CYS A 40 -12.04 15.47 3.66
CA CYS A 40 -13.08 16.44 3.31
C CYS A 40 -14.11 16.68 4.42
N ASN A 41 -14.07 15.93 5.53
CA ASN A 41 -15.03 15.99 6.64
C ASN A 41 -16.48 15.55 6.31
N ASN A 42 -16.67 14.91 5.15
CA ASN A 42 -17.94 14.30 4.75
C ASN A 42 -18.43 13.28 5.80
N PRO A 43 -19.68 13.35 6.29
CA PRO A 43 -20.24 12.34 7.17
C PRO A 43 -20.60 11.07 6.39
N PHE A 44 -20.21 9.91 6.93
CA PHE A 44 -20.62 8.60 6.42
C PHE A 44 -21.90 8.08 7.07
N GLY A 45 -22.18 8.54 8.30
CA GLY A 45 -23.35 8.15 9.07
C GLY A 45 -24.60 8.99 8.80
N GLY A 46 -25.74 8.47 9.24
CA GLY A 46 -27.01 9.18 9.24
C GLY A 46 -27.64 9.41 7.85
N PRO A 47 -28.79 10.10 7.80
CA PRO A 47 -29.50 10.36 6.54
C PRO A 47 -28.66 11.15 5.53
N ALA A 48 -27.94 12.18 6.00
CA ALA A 48 -27.07 12.99 5.15
C ALA A 48 -25.94 12.17 4.50
N GLY A 49 -25.30 11.27 5.27
CA GLY A 49 -24.27 10.38 4.75
C GLY A 49 -24.80 9.42 3.68
N ARG A 50 -26.02 8.89 3.85
CA ARG A 50 -26.67 8.03 2.83
C ARG A 50 -26.91 8.78 1.52
N VAL A 51 -27.35 10.04 1.58
CA VAL A 51 -27.55 10.87 0.38
C VAL A 51 -26.20 11.17 -0.29
N LEU A 52 -25.18 11.54 0.49
CA LEU A 52 -23.85 11.85 -0.04
C LEU A 52 -23.14 10.62 -0.62
N ALA A 53 -23.42 9.41 -0.10
CA ALA A 53 -22.93 8.17 -0.68
C ALA A 53 -23.40 7.97 -2.12
N VAL A 54 -24.65 8.32 -2.45
CA VAL A 54 -25.17 8.29 -3.84
C VAL A 54 -24.40 9.24 -4.76
N ALA A 55 -23.91 10.36 -4.23
CA ALA A 55 -23.06 11.30 -4.95
C ALA A 55 -21.58 10.89 -5.02
N GLY A 56 -21.22 9.68 -4.57
CA GLY A 56 -19.85 9.16 -4.58
C GLY A 56 -19.00 9.57 -3.37
N PHE A 57 -19.61 9.91 -2.23
CA PHE A 57 -18.91 10.14 -0.97
C PHE A 57 -19.05 8.96 0.01
N SER A 58 -19.08 7.74 -0.52
CA SER A 58 -18.99 6.51 0.28
C SER A 58 -17.57 6.29 0.82
N PRO A 59 -17.37 5.50 1.89
CA PRO A 59 -16.04 5.08 2.33
C PRO A 59 -15.23 4.43 1.20
N SER A 60 -13.94 4.77 1.11
CA SER A 60 -13.02 4.17 0.15
C SER A 60 -12.74 2.71 0.50
N ARG A 61 -12.53 1.88 -0.52
CA ARG A 61 -12.14 0.47 -0.35
C ARG A 61 -10.68 0.33 0.11
N LYS A 62 -9.84 1.31 -0.20
CA LYS A 62 -8.41 1.32 0.12
C LYS A 62 -8.12 1.93 1.50
N ASN A 63 -8.99 2.84 1.97
CA ASN A 63 -8.97 3.39 3.33
C ASN A 63 -10.36 3.91 3.75
N PRO A 64 -11.12 3.18 4.59
CA PRO A 64 -12.49 3.57 4.97
C PRO A 64 -12.59 4.83 5.85
N ASN A 65 -11.46 5.37 6.33
CA ASN A 65 -11.43 6.70 6.97
C ASN A 65 -11.48 7.84 5.94
N LEU A 66 -11.42 7.53 4.64
CA LEU A 66 -11.50 8.45 3.53
C LEU A 66 -12.74 8.15 2.69
N CYS A 67 -13.32 9.17 2.04
CA CYS A 67 -14.34 8.90 1.03
C CYS A 67 -13.67 8.54 -0.30
N SER A 68 -14.37 7.79 -1.15
CA SER A 68 -13.84 7.33 -2.44
C SER A 68 -13.35 8.49 -3.30
N ARG A 69 -14.09 9.61 -3.35
CA ARG A 69 -13.66 10.86 -4.02
C ARG A 69 -12.36 11.48 -3.50
N CYS A 70 -11.94 11.19 -2.27
CA CYS A 70 -10.70 11.71 -1.70
C CYS A 70 -9.52 10.74 -1.84
N CYS A 71 -9.74 9.51 -2.30
CA CYS A 71 -8.73 8.46 -2.33
C CYS A 71 -8.64 7.79 -3.70
N ASP A 72 -9.66 7.01 -4.10
CA ASP A 72 -9.59 6.04 -5.21
C ASP A 72 -10.57 6.30 -6.37
N ALA A 73 -11.53 7.22 -6.24
CA ALA A 73 -12.50 7.55 -7.29
C ALA A 73 -12.07 8.73 -8.19
N LEU A 74 -10.78 8.80 -8.51
CA LEU A 74 -10.22 9.76 -9.46
C LEU A 74 -10.33 9.26 -10.92
N PRO A 75 -10.32 10.15 -11.93
CA PRO A 75 -10.29 9.74 -13.34
C PRO A 75 -9.08 8.85 -13.65
N ALA A 76 -9.11 8.05 -14.72
CA ALA A 76 -7.94 7.26 -15.12
C ALA A 76 -6.67 8.13 -15.27
N GLY A 77 -5.52 7.58 -14.88
CA GLY A 77 -4.25 8.31 -14.87
C GLY A 77 -3.60 8.33 -13.49
N GLY A 78 -2.61 9.20 -13.31
CA GLY A 78 -1.79 9.25 -12.11
C GLY A 78 -0.72 10.33 -12.20
N ALA A 79 0.16 10.36 -11.20
CA ALA A 79 1.34 11.21 -11.20
C ALA A 79 2.52 10.50 -10.55
N GLU A 80 3.73 10.87 -10.96
CA GLU A 80 4.94 10.54 -10.22
C GLU A 80 5.01 11.44 -8.99
N VAL A 81 5.03 10.81 -7.82
CA VAL A 81 5.08 11.50 -6.52
C VAL A 81 5.99 10.73 -5.57
N ASP A 82 6.51 11.42 -4.58
CA ASP A 82 7.21 10.76 -3.50
C ASP A 82 6.24 9.96 -2.62
N VAL A 83 6.57 8.68 -2.40
CA VAL A 83 5.75 7.73 -1.66
C VAL A 83 6.62 6.97 -0.66
N ALA A 84 6.04 6.58 0.46
CA ALA A 84 6.57 5.50 1.29
C ALA A 84 5.72 4.25 1.11
N VAL A 85 6.35 3.08 0.99
CA VAL A 85 5.69 1.81 0.70
C VAL A 85 6.08 0.81 1.78
N LEU A 86 5.10 0.12 2.32
CA LEU A 86 5.25 -0.93 3.31
C LEU A 86 4.79 -2.26 2.73
N PHE A 87 5.61 -3.29 2.89
CA PHE A 87 5.27 -4.69 2.66
C PHE A 87 5.40 -5.48 3.95
N ALA A 88 4.46 -6.35 4.23
CA ALA A 88 4.48 -7.27 5.36
C ALA A 88 4.01 -8.66 4.91
N ASP A 89 4.74 -9.70 5.28
CA ASP A 89 4.49 -11.07 4.80
C ASP A 89 4.78 -12.11 5.88
N VAL A 90 3.92 -13.12 5.94
CA VAL A 90 3.97 -14.17 6.95
C VAL A 90 5.09 -15.16 6.66
N ARG A 91 5.95 -15.38 7.65
CA ARG A 91 7.05 -16.33 7.54
C ARG A 91 6.57 -17.75 7.79
N GLY A 92 7.04 -18.69 6.97
CA GLY A 92 6.67 -20.10 7.08
C GLY A 92 5.21 -20.40 6.69
N SER A 93 4.50 -19.45 6.08
CA SER A 93 3.09 -19.58 5.67
C SER A 93 2.80 -20.80 4.78
N THR A 94 3.71 -21.15 3.88
CA THR A 94 3.55 -22.30 2.99
C THR A 94 3.52 -23.62 3.78
N ALA A 95 4.39 -23.75 4.79
CA ALA A 95 4.37 -24.91 5.67
C ALA A 95 3.11 -24.92 6.56
N LEU A 96 2.64 -23.76 7.00
CA LEU A 96 1.39 -23.62 7.74
C LEU A 96 0.18 -24.06 6.90
N GLY A 97 0.12 -23.66 5.63
CA GLY A 97 -0.95 -24.01 4.70
C GLY A 97 -0.99 -25.50 4.32
N GLN A 98 0.16 -26.19 4.32
CA GLN A 98 0.25 -27.62 4.00
C GLN A 98 -0.11 -28.54 5.16
N ARG A 99 0.06 -28.10 6.41
CA ARG A 99 -0.10 -28.94 7.61
C ARG A 99 -1.49 -28.88 8.25
N GLY A 100 -2.34 -27.96 7.83
CA GLY A 100 -3.65 -27.71 8.44
C GLY A 100 -4.82 -27.83 7.47
N ALA A 101 -6.03 -27.93 8.02
CA ALA A 101 -7.25 -27.75 7.24
C ALA A 101 -7.28 -26.31 6.67
N ALA A 102 -7.69 -26.17 5.40
CA ALA A 102 -7.75 -24.86 4.74
C ALA A 102 -8.55 -23.81 5.52
N THR A 103 -9.57 -24.24 6.27
CA THR A 103 -10.39 -23.39 7.15
C THR A 103 -9.58 -22.75 8.29
N HIS A 104 -8.64 -23.49 8.88
CA HIS A 104 -7.78 -22.96 9.95
C HIS A 104 -6.79 -21.93 9.40
N PHE A 105 -6.22 -22.20 8.22
CA PHE A 105 -5.33 -21.25 7.54
C PHE A 105 -6.08 -19.96 7.16
N ALA A 106 -7.29 -20.07 6.62
CA ALA A 106 -8.13 -18.92 6.31
C ALA A 106 -8.48 -18.09 7.56
N ALA A 107 -8.78 -18.74 8.70
CA ALA A 107 -9.02 -18.04 9.96
C ALA A 107 -7.77 -17.29 10.46
N LEU A 108 -6.59 -17.89 10.34
CA LEU A 108 -5.31 -17.24 10.67
C LEU A 108 -5.06 -16.01 9.79
N LEU A 109 -5.23 -16.14 8.47
CA LEU A 109 -5.07 -15.04 7.54
C LEU A 109 -6.08 -13.92 7.79
N ASN A 110 -7.35 -14.24 8.09
CA ASN A 110 -8.34 -13.22 8.43
C ASN A 110 -7.97 -12.47 9.71
N ARG A 111 -7.42 -13.16 10.72
CA ARG A 111 -6.88 -12.52 11.94
C ARG A 111 -5.70 -11.60 11.60
N PHE A 112 -4.77 -12.06 10.76
CA PHE A 112 -3.64 -11.26 10.28
C PHE A 112 -4.11 -10.01 9.51
N TYR A 113 -4.98 -10.17 8.53
CA TYR A 113 -5.54 -9.04 7.79
C TYR A 113 -6.28 -8.06 8.70
N GLY A 114 -7.02 -8.55 9.70
CA GLY A 114 -7.62 -7.70 10.72
C GLY A 114 -6.57 -6.83 11.44
N ALA A 115 -5.52 -7.45 11.97
CA ALA A 115 -4.43 -6.74 12.65
C ALA A 115 -3.68 -5.77 11.71
N ALA A 116 -3.37 -6.19 10.49
CA ALA A 116 -2.66 -5.42 9.49
C ALA A 116 -3.48 -4.21 9.03
N THR A 117 -4.71 -4.43 8.56
CA THR A 117 -5.57 -3.34 8.08
C THR A 117 -5.90 -2.35 9.18
N GLN A 118 -6.24 -2.81 10.39
CA GLN A 118 -6.52 -1.90 11.50
C GLN A 118 -5.30 -1.02 11.85
N THR A 119 -4.09 -1.60 11.83
CA THR A 119 -2.85 -0.87 12.12
C THR A 119 -2.52 0.13 11.02
N LEU A 120 -2.49 -0.31 9.77
CA LEU A 120 -2.17 0.54 8.63
C LEU A 120 -3.15 1.71 8.48
N LEU A 121 -4.44 1.49 8.75
CA LEU A 121 -5.46 2.55 8.68
C LEU A 121 -5.34 3.59 9.80
N ARG A 122 -4.79 3.24 10.98
CA ARG A 122 -4.48 4.22 12.05
C ARG A 122 -3.41 5.22 11.62
N HIS A 123 -2.51 4.80 10.74
CA HIS A 123 -1.42 5.62 10.16
C HIS A 123 -1.77 6.21 8.79
N ASP A 124 -3.05 6.24 8.44
CA ASP A 124 -3.56 6.76 7.17
C ASP A 124 -2.92 6.14 5.92
N ALA A 125 -2.55 4.87 5.99
CA ALA A 125 -2.09 4.16 4.81
C ALA A 125 -3.21 4.01 3.78
N VAL A 126 -2.83 3.93 2.51
CA VAL A 126 -3.67 3.39 1.45
C VAL A 126 -3.32 1.91 1.32
N ILE A 127 -4.24 1.03 1.70
CA ILE A 127 -4.03 -0.42 1.58
C ILE A 127 -4.18 -0.78 0.12
N ASP A 128 -3.07 -1.07 -0.55
CA ASP A 128 -3.09 -1.35 -1.97
C ASP A 128 -3.66 -2.75 -2.23
N LYS A 129 -3.09 -3.78 -1.59
CA LYS A 129 -3.55 -5.14 -1.80
C LYS A 129 -3.22 -6.06 -0.63
N LEU A 130 -4.07 -7.06 -0.49
CA LEU A 130 -3.89 -8.24 0.36
C LEU A 130 -3.72 -9.41 -0.62
N ILE A 131 -2.53 -9.99 -0.70
CA ILE A 131 -2.22 -11.08 -1.65
C ILE A 131 -1.70 -12.27 -0.88
N GLY A 132 -2.47 -13.35 -0.82
CA GLY A 132 -2.03 -14.58 -0.16
C GLY A 132 -1.80 -14.33 1.33
N ASP A 133 -0.56 -14.25 1.74
CA ASP A 133 -0.10 -13.99 3.11
C ASP A 133 0.63 -12.65 3.26
N GLU A 134 0.59 -11.82 2.21
CA GLU A 134 1.23 -10.52 2.13
C GLU A 134 0.21 -9.38 2.22
N VAL A 135 0.62 -8.28 2.85
CA VAL A 135 -0.05 -6.98 2.81
C VAL A 135 0.90 -5.93 2.24
N MET A 136 0.40 -5.17 1.27
CA MET A 136 1.06 -4.00 0.70
C MET A 136 0.22 -2.76 0.97
N ALA A 137 0.87 -1.71 1.47
CA ALA A 137 0.27 -0.40 1.63
C ALA A 137 1.25 0.71 1.26
N PHE A 138 0.73 1.88 0.91
CA PHE A 138 1.55 3.05 0.62
C PHE A 138 1.02 4.31 1.29
N PHE A 139 1.90 5.27 1.44
CA PHE A 139 1.68 6.52 2.16
C PHE A 139 2.15 7.67 1.27
N VAL A 140 1.25 8.60 1.00
CA VAL A 140 1.53 9.82 0.23
C VAL A 140 1.16 11.04 1.06
N ARG A 141 1.89 12.14 0.85
CA ARG A 141 1.73 13.36 1.64
C ARG A 141 0.30 13.91 1.67
N GLY A 142 -0.41 13.88 0.55
CA GLY A 142 -1.78 14.40 0.44
C GLY A 142 -2.83 13.60 1.22
N ILE A 143 -2.51 12.36 1.61
CA ILE A 143 -3.40 11.47 2.36
C ILE A 143 -2.92 11.33 3.81
N SER A 144 -1.65 10.94 3.98
CA SER A 144 -1.06 10.64 5.28
C SER A 144 -0.41 11.86 5.94
N GLY A 145 -0.33 13.01 5.27
CA GLY A 145 0.27 14.23 5.81
C GLY A 145 1.79 14.30 5.66
N PRO A 146 2.45 15.36 6.16
CA PRO A 146 3.87 15.63 5.90
C PRO A 146 4.84 14.59 6.48
N GLY A 147 4.46 13.86 7.53
CA GLY A 147 5.25 12.79 8.15
C GLY A 147 4.94 11.40 7.59
N TYR A 148 4.51 11.28 6.32
CA TYR A 148 4.10 10.00 5.72
C TYR A 148 5.20 8.92 5.75
N ARG A 149 6.47 9.30 5.57
CA ARG A 149 7.61 8.35 5.63
C ARG A 149 7.79 7.76 7.04
N SER A 150 7.81 8.59 8.08
CA SER A 150 7.92 8.15 9.47
C SER A 150 6.67 7.41 9.95
N GLN A 151 5.49 7.75 9.43
CA GLN A 151 4.26 6.99 9.68
C GLN A 151 4.32 5.59 9.08
N ALA A 152 4.92 5.41 7.90
CA ALA A 152 5.12 4.07 7.34
C ALA A 152 6.00 3.21 8.26
N VAL A 153 7.08 3.77 8.81
CA VAL A 153 7.95 3.08 9.79
C VAL A 153 7.20 2.77 11.08
N ALA A 154 6.48 3.75 11.64
CA ALA A 154 5.67 3.57 12.84
C ALA A 154 4.60 2.48 12.66
N ALA A 155 3.93 2.45 11.50
CA ALA A 155 2.96 1.42 11.16
C ALA A 155 3.60 0.03 11.09
N GLY A 156 4.83 -0.08 10.57
CA GLY A 156 5.58 -1.34 10.55
C GLY A 156 5.92 -1.85 11.95
N VAL A 157 6.35 -0.97 12.84
CA VAL A 157 6.63 -1.31 14.25
C VAL A 157 5.36 -1.77 14.95
N GLU A 158 4.28 -0.98 14.87
CA GLU A 158 3.01 -1.32 15.52
C GLU A 158 2.37 -2.58 14.93
N LEU A 159 2.66 -2.91 13.66
CA LEU A 159 2.20 -4.16 13.06
C LEU A 159 2.91 -5.38 13.64
N LEU A 160 4.21 -5.28 13.90
CA LEU A 160 4.95 -6.34 14.61
C LEU A 160 4.39 -6.51 16.03
N GLU A 161 4.13 -5.42 16.75
CA GLU A 161 3.51 -5.45 18.08
C GLU A 161 2.10 -6.09 18.04
N ALA A 162 1.30 -5.75 17.03
CA ALA A 162 -0.05 -6.30 16.85
C ALA A 162 -0.06 -7.83 16.62
N VAL A 163 1.03 -8.38 16.03
CA VAL A 163 1.20 -9.83 15.91
C VAL A 163 1.89 -10.48 17.11
N GLY A 164 2.19 -9.71 18.17
CA GLY A 164 2.61 -10.20 19.48
C GLY A 164 4.11 -10.07 19.77
N TYR A 165 4.91 -9.49 18.88
CA TYR A 165 6.31 -9.17 19.19
C TYR A 165 6.37 -8.14 20.33
N GLY A 166 7.25 -8.39 21.31
CA GLY A 166 7.35 -7.58 22.53
C GLY A 166 6.33 -7.90 23.62
N SER A 167 5.43 -8.88 23.40
CA SER A 167 4.50 -9.34 24.44
C SER A 167 5.04 -10.55 25.21
N ASP A 168 4.61 -10.73 26.48
CA ASP A 168 5.00 -11.87 27.32
C ASP A 168 4.58 -13.24 26.72
N ARG A 169 3.57 -13.24 25.85
CA ARG A 169 3.07 -14.46 25.18
C ARG A 169 3.86 -14.81 23.92
N GLY A 170 4.74 -13.92 23.46
CA GLY A 170 5.42 -14.02 22.18
C GLY A 170 4.50 -13.77 20.97
N PRO A 171 5.07 -13.76 19.76
CA PRO A 171 4.31 -13.58 18.53
C PRO A 171 3.38 -14.78 18.29
N TRP A 172 2.16 -14.50 17.87
CA TRP A 172 1.22 -15.54 17.40
C TRP A 172 1.35 -15.78 15.89
N LEU A 173 2.18 -14.99 15.21
CA LEU A 173 2.49 -15.10 13.79
C LEU A 173 3.88 -14.54 13.53
N GLU A 174 4.71 -15.32 12.85
CA GLU A 174 6.01 -14.84 12.40
C GLU A 174 5.84 -13.91 11.20
N LEU A 175 6.30 -12.66 11.32
CA LEU A 175 6.06 -11.63 10.31
C LEU A 175 7.36 -10.88 10.01
N GLY A 176 7.68 -10.73 8.73
CA GLY A 176 8.77 -9.85 8.31
C GLY A 176 8.22 -8.67 7.52
N VAL A 177 8.69 -7.47 7.84
CA VAL A 177 8.18 -6.20 7.30
C VAL A 177 9.32 -5.44 6.62
N ALA A 178 9.03 -4.70 5.55
CA ALA A 178 9.96 -3.72 5.02
C ALA A 178 9.28 -2.43 4.60
N VAL A 179 10.02 -1.32 4.72
CA VAL A 179 9.62 0.01 4.30
C VAL A 179 10.70 0.60 3.39
N ASN A 180 10.27 1.12 2.24
CA ASN A 180 11.12 1.93 1.36
C ASN A 180 10.37 3.20 0.94
N ALA A 181 11.10 4.21 0.48
CA ALA A 181 10.52 5.44 -0.04
C ALA A 181 11.26 5.95 -1.28
N GLY A 182 10.55 6.70 -2.10
CA GLY A 182 11.09 7.35 -3.29
C GLY A 182 9.99 7.78 -4.25
N VAL A 183 10.38 8.29 -5.41
CA VAL A 183 9.44 8.69 -6.46
C VAL A 183 8.88 7.44 -7.14
N ALA A 184 7.56 7.34 -7.17
CA ALA A 184 6.83 6.28 -7.87
C ALA A 184 5.59 6.87 -8.54
N TYR A 185 5.10 6.17 -9.57
CA TYR A 185 3.83 6.50 -10.19
C TYR A 185 2.68 6.03 -9.28
N VAL A 186 1.78 6.92 -8.89
CA VAL A 186 0.58 6.60 -8.10
C VAL A 186 -0.66 7.05 -8.86
N GLY A 187 -1.64 6.16 -9.01
CA GLY A 187 -2.84 6.48 -9.78
C GLY A 187 -3.77 5.31 -10.01
N ASN A 188 -4.82 5.58 -10.78
CA ASN A 188 -5.79 4.60 -11.24
C ASN A 188 -5.29 3.94 -12.54
N VAL A 189 -4.87 2.69 -12.41
CA VAL A 189 -4.24 1.90 -13.48
C VAL A 189 -5.15 0.74 -13.88
N GLY A 190 -5.32 0.54 -15.19
CA GLY A 190 -6.08 -0.58 -15.74
C GLY A 190 -7.01 -0.15 -16.87
N GLY A 191 -7.89 -1.08 -17.26
CA GLY A 191 -8.88 -0.88 -18.33
C GLY A 191 -10.25 -1.32 -17.85
N ALA A 192 -10.67 -2.55 -18.18
CA ALA A 192 -11.92 -3.13 -17.70
C ALA A 192 -11.97 -3.29 -16.16
N VAL A 193 -10.81 -3.55 -15.55
CA VAL A 193 -10.60 -3.52 -14.10
C VAL A 193 -9.59 -2.43 -13.81
N VAL A 194 -9.97 -1.49 -12.95
CA VAL A 194 -9.14 -0.34 -12.55
C VAL A 194 -8.78 -0.51 -11.07
N ASP A 195 -7.50 -0.29 -10.76
CA ASP A 195 -7.00 -0.32 -9.40
C ASP A 195 -6.21 0.95 -9.06
N PHE A 196 -6.44 1.49 -7.86
CA PHE A 196 -5.67 2.61 -7.33
C PHE A 196 -4.42 2.06 -6.65
N THR A 197 -3.26 2.25 -7.28
CA THR A 197 -2.02 1.55 -6.90
C THR A 197 -0.78 2.42 -7.10
N ALA A 198 0.35 1.99 -6.53
CA ALA A 198 1.67 2.58 -6.69
C ALA A 198 2.57 1.64 -7.49
N LEU A 199 3.28 2.19 -8.49
CA LEU A 199 4.16 1.46 -9.40
C LEU A 199 5.51 2.17 -9.50
N GLY A 200 6.60 1.41 -9.46
CA GLY A 200 7.94 1.97 -9.66
C GLY A 200 9.00 1.21 -8.91
N ASP A 201 10.24 1.68 -9.04
CA ASP A 201 11.38 1.07 -8.38
C ASP A 201 11.26 1.03 -6.84
N PRO A 202 10.79 2.10 -6.14
CA PRO A 202 10.66 2.04 -4.69
C PRO A 202 9.75 0.92 -4.18
N VAL A 203 8.68 0.61 -4.92
CA VAL A 203 7.73 -0.48 -4.64
C VAL A 203 8.42 -1.84 -4.81
N ASN A 204 9.14 -2.02 -5.92
CA ASN A 204 9.86 -3.26 -6.20
C ASN A 204 10.99 -3.53 -5.20
N VAL A 205 11.72 -2.48 -4.81
CA VAL A 205 12.75 -2.54 -3.78
C VAL A 205 12.14 -2.93 -2.43
N ALA A 206 11.03 -2.29 -2.02
CA ALA A 206 10.35 -2.63 -0.76
C ALA A 206 9.93 -4.10 -0.71
N ALA A 207 9.31 -4.62 -1.78
CA ALA A 207 8.93 -6.02 -1.88
C ALA A 207 10.14 -6.95 -1.76
N ARG A 208 11.24 -6.66 -2.47
CA ARG A 208 12.47 -7.47 -2.39
C ARG A 208 13.15 -7.38 -1.03
N MET A 209 13.12 -6.21 -0.39
CA MET A 209 13.62 -6.04 0.97
C MET A 209 12.83 -6.88 1.96
N GLN A 210 11.49 -6.86 1.91
CA GLN A 210 10.64 -7.65 2.81
C GLN A 210 10.97 -9.14 2.75
N GLN A 211 11.37 -9.67 1.58
CA GLN A 211 11.77 -11.06 1.47
C GLN A 211 13.01 -11.42 2.29
N HIS A 212 13.87 -10.43 2.59
CA HIS A 212 15.07 -10.58 3.43
C HIS A 212 14.80 -10.29 4.91
N ALA A 213 13.60 -9.82 5.27
CA ALA A 213 13.21 -9.57 6.65
C ALA A 213 12.86 -10.89 7.35
N ALA A 214 13.53 -11.14 8.48
CA ALA A 214 13.18 -12.26 9.35
C ALA A 214 11.88 -12.04 10.10
N GLY A 215 11.39 -13.12 10.72
CA GLY A 215 10.30 -13.00 11.68
C GLY A 215 10.70 -12.04 12.80
N GLY A 216 9.93 -10.96 12.96
CA GLY A 216 10.14 -9.94 13.98
C GLY A 216 10.96 -8.75 13.49
N GLU A 217 11.47 -8.80 12.27
CA GLU A 217 12.26 -7.71 11.69
C GLU A 217 11.39 -6.77 10.85
N LEU A 218 11.69 -5.49 11.00
CA LEU A 218 11.32 -4.42 10.09
C LEU A 218 12.59 -3.88 9.43
N LEU A 219 12.69 -4.05 8.11
CA LEU A 219 13.77 -3.50 7.30
C LEU A 219 13.38 -2.13 6.74
N VAL A 220 14.10 -1.07 7.12
CA VAL A 220 13.85 0.30 6.66
C VAL A 220 14.96 0.74 5.73
N ALA A 221 14.64 1.07 4.48
CA ALA A 221 15.66 1.52 3.52
C ALA A 221 16.33 2.83 3.97
N ALA A 222 17.62 3.00 3.69
CA ALA A 222 18.38 4.13 4.22
C ALA A 222 17.88 5.52 3.80
N GLY A 223 17.13 5.62 2.69
CA GLY A 223 16.50 6.87 2.24
C GLY A 223 15.21 7.24 2.99
N VAL A 224 14.72 6.39 3.90
CA VAL A 224 13.50 6.65 4.69
C VAL A 224 13.88 7.41 5.95
N ALA A 225 13.44 8.66 6.05
CA ALA A 225 13.65 9.50 7.22
C ALA A 225 12.77 9.03 8.39
N ASP A 226 13.40 8.52 9.45
CA ASP A 226 12.78 8.19 10.74
C ASP A 226 13.83 8.23 11.86
N GLU A 227 13.47 8.72 13.04
CA GLU A 227 14.42 8.85 14.16
C GLU A 227 14.87 7.51 14.73
N ARG A 228 14.01 6.47 14.65
CA ARG A 228 14.29 5.12 15.18
C ARG A 228 15.44 4.44 14.43
N VAL A 229 15.70 4.89 13.20
CA VAL A 229 16.76 4.37 12.33
C VAL A 229 18.16 4.78 12.82
N GLY A 230 18.30 5.92 13.52
CA GLY A 230 19.60 6.49 13.85
C GLY A 230 20.53 5.60 14.68
N THR A 231 19.97 4.70 15.49
CA THR A 231 20.72 3.75 16.33
C THR A 231 20.60 2.29 15.86
N ALA A 232 19.89 2.05 14.76
CA ALA A 232 19.59 0.71 14.29
C ALA A 232 20.77 0.08 13.55
N PRO A 233 20.99 -1.24 13.66
CA PRO A 233 21.99 -1.95 12.86
C PRO A 233 21.72 -1.79 11.37
N ARG A 234 22.77 -1.50 10.60
CA ARG A 234 22.72 -1.44 9.14
C ARG A 234 23.00 -2.82 8.53
N ARG A 235 22.20 -3.21 7.53
CA ARG A 235 22.31 -4.44 6.76
C ARG A 235 22.30 -4.12 5.26
N PRO A 236 23.41 -4.30 4.53
CA PRO A 236 23.41 -4.19 3.07
C PRO A 236 22.68 -5.40 2.46
N LEU A 237 21.77 -5.15 1.53
CA LEU A 237 20.95 -6.17 0.88
C LEU A 237 21.27 -6.25 -0.62
N ASN A 238 21.65 -7.44 -1.08
CA ASN A 238 21.86 -7.72 -2.50
C ASN A 238 20.53 -8.08 -3.16
N LEU A 239 19.82 -7.07 -3.66
CA LEU A 239 18.53 -7.27 -4.30
C LEU A 239 18.72 -7.63 -5.77
N ARG A 240 17.93 -8.59 -6.27
CA ARG A 240 17.89 -8.90 -7.71
C ARG A 240 17.66 -7.61 -8.50
N GLY A 241 18.29 -7.48 -9.67
CA GLY A 241 18.10 -6.33 -10.55
C GLY A 241 18.70 -5.02 -10.06
N HIS A 242 19.46 -5.03 -8.96
CA HIS A 242 20.23 -3.89 -8.47
C HIS A 242 21.72 -4.23 -8.51
N ALA A 243 22.53 -3.38 -9.13
CA ALA A 243 23.97 -3.60 -9.26
C ALA A 243 24.72 -3.31 -7.95
N ALA A 244 24.24 -2.32 -7.18
CA ALA A 244 24.77 -1.99 -5.87
C ALA A 244 23.86 -2.54 -4.76
N PRO A 245 24.41 -2.93 -3.60
CA PRO A 245 23.60 -3.29 -2.43
C PRO A 245 22.70 -2.13 -2.01
N VAL A 246 21.47 -2.44 -1.61
CA VAL A 246 20.56 -1.49 -0.97
C VAL A 246 20.78 -1.55 0.52
N ASP A 247 21.14 -0.43 1.12
CA ASP A 247 21.29 -0.35 2.57
C ASP A 247 19.96 -0.24 3.27
N ALA A 248 19.74 -1.14 4.24
CA ALA A 248 18.58 -1.14 5.11
C ALA A 248 19.03 -1.09 6.57
N PHE A 249 18.16 -0.54 7.41
CA PHE A 249 18.28 -0.56 8.86
C PHE A 249 17.31 -1.58 9.43
N VAL A 250 17.75 -2.31 10.45
CA VAL A 250 16.96 -3.39 11.07
C VAL A 250 16.33 -2.87 12.36
N LEU A 251 15.01 -2.79 12.39
CA LEU A 251 14.21 -2.52 13.58
C LEU A 251 13.47 -3.79 14.00
N GLY A 252 13.05 -3.89 15.27
CA GLY A 252 12.29 -5.02 15.79
C GLY A 252 13.14 -6.03 16.58
N ALA A 253 12.59 -7.23 16.77
CA ALA A 253 13.22 -8.27 17.58
C ALA A 253 14.41 -8.92 16.85
N GLU A 254 15.41 -9.40 17.60
CA GLU A 254 16.46 -10.21 17.00
C GLU A 254 15.87 -11.47 16.35
N PRO A 255 16.34 -11.85 15.15
CA PRO A 255 15.82 -13.03 14.46
C PRO A 255 16.04 -14.29 15.30
N ALA A 256 15.05 -15.19 15.31
CA ALA A 256 15.19 -16.48 15.96
C ALA A 256 16.43 -17.25 15.41
N PRO A 257 17.19 -17.97 16.25
CA PRO A 257 18.36 -18.73 15.80
C PRO A 257 18.01 -19.67 14.64
N GLY A 258 18.68 -19.53 13.51
CA GLY A 258 18.45 -20.35 12.29
C GLY A 258 17.80 -19.61 11.11
N TRP A 259 17.38 -18.35 11.28
CA TRP A 259 16.89 -17.51 10.18
C TRP A 259 18.01 -16.88 9.32
N SER A 260 19.27 -17.06 9.70
CA SER A 260 20.43 -16.57 8.95
C SER A 260 20.57 -17.31 7.62
N ASN A 261 20.44 -16.58 6.51
CA ASN A 261 20.79 -16.98 5.14
C ASN A 261 19.77 -17.82 4.35
N VAL A 262 18.47 -17.68 4.60
CA VAL A 262 17.51 -18.07 3.56
C VAL A 262 17.46 -16.93 2.54
N GLN A 263 18.31 -16.99 1.51
CA GLN A 263 17.96 -16.33 0.25
C GLN A 263 16.58 -16.89 -0.13
N PRO A 264 15.55 -16.04 -0.30
CA PRO A 264 14.27 -16.52 -0.80
C PRO A 264 14.56 -17.24 -2.11
N ALA A 265 14.25 -18.54 -2.18
CA ALA A 265 14.24 -19.24 -3.44
C ALA A 265 13.42 -18.38 -4.39
N ALA A 266 14.02 -17.99 -5.51
CA ALA A 266 13.42 -17.14 -6.50
C ALA A 266 12.00 -17.62 -6.81
N ARG A 267 10.98 -17.01 -6.21
CA ARG A 267 9.62 -17.21 -6.67
C ARG A 267 9.64 -16.63 -8.07
N SER A 268 9.67 -17.52 -9.06
CA SER A 268 9.47 -17.11 -10.44
C SER A 268 8.18 -16.30 -10.42
N ALA A 269 8.26 -15.05 -10.85
CA ALA A 269 7.08 -14.43 -11.43
C ALA A 269 6.55 -15.47 -12.41
N SER A 270 5.38 -16.04 -12.12
CA SER A 270 4.71 -16.95 -13.02
C SER A 270 4.68 -16.21 -14.35
N SER A 271 5.51 -16.65 -15.28
CA SER A 271 5.45 -16.21 -16.65
C SER A 271 4.14 -16.75 -17.16
N VAL A 272 3.10 -15.93 -17.06
CA VAL A 272 1.96 -16.06 -17.94
C VAL A 272 2.55 -15.89 -19.33
N ARG A 273 2.87 -17.02 -19.97
CA ARG A 273 3.21 -17.05 -21.38
C ARG A 273 2.06 -16.36 -22.10
N PRO A 274 2.30 -15.37 -22.96
CA PRO A 274 1.24 -14.85 -23.80
C PRO A 274 0.72 -16.01 -24.64
N ALA A 275 -0.54 -16.39 -24.42
CA ALA A 275 -1.22 -17.30 -25.30
C ALA A 275 -1.25 -16.63 -26.67
N SER A 276 -0.57 -17.23 -27.65
CA SER A 276 -0.62 -16.84 -29.05
C SER A 276 -2.06 -16.96 -29.56
N HIS A 277 -2.83 -15.89 -29.42
CA HIS A 277 -4.11 -15.74 -30.09
C HIS A 277 -3.83 -15.10 -31.44
N SER A 278 -3.90 -15.91 -32.49
CA SER A 278 -4.12 -15.45 -33.85
C SER A 278 -5.32 -14.49 -33.85
N ALA A 279 -5.06 -13.22 -34.15
CA ALA A 279 -6.10 -12.21 -34.28
C ALA A 279 -7.10 -12.62 -35.37
N PRO A 280 -8.42 -12.59 -35.11
CA PRO A 280 -9.39 -12.68 -36.20
C PRO A 280 -9.28 -11.41 -37.06
N ARG A 281 -9.24 -11.58 -38.38
CA ARG A 281 -9.30 -10.49 -39.36
C ARG A 281 -10.51 -9.61 -39.07
N MET A 282 -10.29 -8.34 -38.70
CA MET A 282 -11.32 -7.32 -38.72
C MET A 282 -11.78 -7.09 -40.16
N ALA A 283 -13.09 -7.21 -40.40
CA ALA A 283 -13.72 -6.73 -41.62
C ALA A 283 -13.72 -5.19 -41.63
N PRO A 284 -13.55 -4.54 -42.79
CA PRO A 284 -13.57 -3.08 -42.88
C PRO A 284 -14.95 -2.50 -42.57
N ILE A 285 -14.96 -1.39 -41.84
CA ILE A 285 -16.13 -0.56 -41.53
C ILE A 285 -16.52 0.20 -42.81
N PRO A 286 -17.79 0.20 -43.26
CA PRO A 286 -18.19 0.99 -44.42
C PRO A 286 -18.24 2.49 -44.08
N ASP A 287 -17.66 3.31 -44.96
CA ASP A 287 -17.62 4.76 -44.88
C ASP A 287 -19.02 5.38 -44.87
N ALA A 288 -19.29 6.21 -43.87
CA ALA A 288 -20.44 7.09 -43.83
C ALA A 288 -20.14 8.37 -44.63
N SER A 289 -20.21 8.27 -45.95
CA SER A 289 -20.33 9.43 -46.83
C SER A 289 -20.91 9.03 -48.19
N ALA A 290 -22.25 9.01 -48.31
CA ALA A 290 -22.98 9.35 -49.54
C ALA A 290 -24.49 9.32 -49.29
N SER A 291 -25.13 10.45 -49.63
CA SER A 291 -26.58 10.75 -49.72
C SER A 291 -27.17 11.48 -48.52
#